data_AF-A0A068VMT5-F1
#
_entry.id   AF-A0A068VMT5-F1
#
_cell.length_a   1.000
_cell.length_b   1.000
_cell.length_c   1.000
_cell.angle_alpha   90.00
_cell.angle_beta   90.00
_cell.angle_gamma   90.00
#
_symmetry.space_group_name_H-M   'P 1'
#
loop_
_entity.id
_entity.type
_entity.pdbx_description
1 polymer ?
#
loop_
_entity_poly.entity_id
_entity_poly.type
_entity_poly.pdbx_seq_one_letter_code
_entity_poly.pdbx_strand_id
1 'polypeptide(L)' 'MNGSHAVLLAPQKHLLGFQKLHLTPQTEGLVEFNVHVCKHLSMVDKLGKRKIATGKYMLHVEDLKHRLTVTVRI' A
#
# COMPACT_ATOMS: atom_id res chain seq x y z
N MET A 1 -19.42 -16.06 7.36
CA MET A 1 -18.14 -16.73 7.68
C MET A 1 -17.05 -15.67 7.75
N ASN A 2 -16.58 -15.40 8.97
CA ASN A 2 -16.01 -14.12 9.37
C ASN A 2 -14.49 -14.09 9.10
N GLY A 3 -14.05 -13.20 8.22
CA GLY A 3 -12.65 -12.98 7.84
C GLY A 3 -11.84 -12.12 8.83
N SER A 4 -12.14 -12.18 10.13
CA SER A 4 -11.66 -11.21 11.13
C SER A 4 -10.41 -11.62 11.92
N HIS A 5 -9.79 -12.77 11.65
CA HIS A 5 -8.68 -13.27 12.48
C HIS A 5 -7.25 -12.93 12.02
N ALA A 6 -7.07 -12.16 10.94
CA ALA A 6 -5.74 -11.83 10.40
C ALA A 6 -5.23 -10.40 10.69
N VAL A 7 -6.08 -9.53 11.27
CA VAL A 7 -5.78 -8.08 11.31
C VAL A 7 -4.95 -7.65 12.53
N LEU A 8 -5.00 -8.38 13.65
CA LEU A 8 -4.34 -7.98 14.91
C LEU A 8 -2.80 -7.99 14.86
N LEU A 9 -2.18 -8.66 13.89
CA LEU A 9 -0.72 -8.78 13.76
C LEU A 9 -0.19 -8.18 12.45
N ALA A 10 -1.03 -7.49 11.67
CA ALA A 10 -0.60 -6.87 10.44
C ALA A 10 0.24 -5.61 10.75
N PRO A 11 1.33 -5.36 10.01
CA PRO A 11 2.10 -4.13 10.16
C PRO A 11 1.20 -2.92 9.93
N GLN A 12 1.28 -1.90 10.79
CA GLN A 12 0.48 -0.68 10.66
C GLN A 12 0.83 0.10 9.38
N LYS A 13 2.06 -0.06 8.88
CA LYS A 13 2.58 0.47 7.62
C LYS A 13 3.71 -0.42 7.12
N HIS A 14 3.85 -0.54 5.80
CA HIS A 14 5.01 -1.18 5.16
C HIS A 14 5.46 -0.37 3.94
N LEU A 15 6.75 -0.45 3.63
CA LEU A 15 7.34 0.27 2.51
C LEU A 15 6.92 -0.40 1.19
N LEU A 16 6.31 0.37 0.28
CA LEU A 16 5.92 -0.11 -1.05
C LEU A 16 7.01 0.13 -2.11
N GLY A 17 7.78 1.20 -1.95
CA GLY A 17 8.83 1.60 -2.88
C GLY A 17 9.50 2.88 -2.40
N PHE A 18 10.64 3.21 -3.01
CA PHE A 18 11.39 4.43 -2.75
C PHE A 18 12.11 4.86 -4.03
N GLN A 19 12.34 6.16 -4.18
CA GLN A 19 13.10 6.71 -5.30
C GLN A 19 14.18 7.64 -4.75
N LYS A 20 15.42 7.42 -5.19
CA LYS A 20 16.53 8.33 -4.90
C LYS A 20 16.65 9.31 -6.05
N LEU A 21 16.57 10.60 -5.74
CA LEU A 21 16.78 11.69 -6.68
C LEU A 21 18.10 12.39 -6.38
N HIS A 22 18.79 12.82 -7.42
CA HIS A 22 19.89 13.77 -7.31
C HIS A 22 19.39 15.12 -7.81
N LEU A 23 19.42 16.14 -6.96
CA LEU A 23 18.96 17.48 -7.28
C LEU A 23 20.15 18.44 -7.23
N THR A 24 20.22 19.33 -8.22
CA THR A 24 21.13 20.46 -8.17
C THR A 24 20.56 21.54 -7.25
N PRO A 25 21.38 22.48 -6.73
CA PRO A 25 20.90 23.55 -5.87
C PRO A 25 19.69 24.28 -6.48
N GLN A 26 18.67 24.53 -5.65
CA GLN A 26 17.45 25.28 -6.02
C GLN A 26 16.60 24.60 -7.12
N THR A 27 16.69 23.28 -7.28
CA THR A 27 15.84 22.52 -8.21
C THR A 27 14.89 21.58 -7.49
N GLU A 28 13.77 21.29 -8.15
CA GLU A 28 12.78 20.30 -7.71
C GLU A 28 12.84 19.06 -8.59
N GLY A 29 12.44 17.90 -8.04
CA GLY A 29 12.35 16.64 -8.76
C GLY A 29 10.92 16.10 -8.74
N LEU A 30 10.49 15.51 -9.85
CA LEU A 30 9.24 14.76 -9.92
C LEU A 30 9.51 13.28 -9.60
N VAL A 31 8.69 12.70 -8.73
CA VAL A 31 8.66 11.25 -8.47
C VAL A 31 7.34 10.67 -8.89
N GLU A 32 7.37 9.43 -9.36
CA GLU A 32 6.16 8.66 -9.69
C GLU A 32 6.24 7.29 -9.02
N PHE A 33 5.20 6.97 -8.24
CA PHE A 33 5.10 5.67 -7.56
C PHE A 33 3.96 4.86 -8.16
N ASN A 34 4.32 3.76 -8.83
CA ASN A 34 3.35 2.81 -9.37
C ASN A 34 2.87 1.83 -8.29
N VAL A 35 1.57 1.85 -7.98
CA VAL A 35 0.97 0.98 -6.96
C VAL A 35 0.24 -0.19 -7.60
N HIS A 36 0.86 -1.37 -7.58
CA HIS A 36 0.25 -2.62 -8.02
C HIS A 36 -0.60 -3.24 -6.90
N VAL A 37 -1.93 -3.15 -7.01
CA VAL A 37 -2.89 -3.62 -6.00
C VAL A 37 -2.59 -5.05 -5.52
N CYS A 38 -2.48 -6.02 -6.44
CA CYS A 38 -2.25 -7.43 -6.09
C CYS A 38 -0.85 -7.72 -5.54
N LYS A 39 0.17 -6.90 -5.84
CA LYS A 39 1.55 -7.11 -5.38
C LYS A 39 1.78 -6.43 -4.04
N HIS A 40 1.26 -5.21 -3.88
CA HIS A 40 1.56 -4.32 -2.76
C HIS A 40 0.55 -4.41 -1.63
N LEU A 41 -0.72 -4.73 -1.94
CA LEU A 41 -1.83 -4.70 -0.97
C LEU A 41 -2.37 -6.09 -0.62
N SER A 42 -1.82 -7.15 -1.22
CA SER A 42 -2.19 -8.52 -0.87
C SER A 42 -1.49 -8.99 0.40
N MET A 43 -2.19 -9.75 1.23
CA MET A 43 -1.67 -10.41 2.42
C MET A 43 -1.86 -11.92 2.30
N VAL A 44 -1.00 -12.68 2.96
CA VAL A 44 -1.15 -14.14 3.09
C VAL A 44 -1.95 -14.41 4.36
N ASP A 45 -3.06 -15.13 4.24
CA ASP A 45 -3.83 -15.54 5.41
C ASP A 45 -3.18 -16.72 6.16
N LYS A 46 -3.77 -17.11 7.30
CA LYS A 46 -3.26 -18.20 8.14
C LYS A 46 -3.21 -19.57 7.44
N LEU A 47 -3.89 -19.72 6.30
CA LEU A 47 -3.94 -20.94 5.50
C LEU A 47 -2.98 -20.88 4.29
N GLY A 48 -2.14 -19.86 4.22
CA GLY A 48 -1.20 -19.67 3.10
C GLY A 48 -1.85 -19.10 1.84
N LYS A 49 -3.12 -18.66 1.89
CA LYS A 49 -3.81 -18.11 0.71
C LYS A 49 -3.55 -16.60 0.61
N ARG A 50 -3.10 -16.17 -0.57
CA ARG A 50 -2.92 -14.75 -0.88
C ARG A 50 -4.27 -14.10 -1.18
N LYS A 51 -4.61 -13.06 -0.41
CA LYS A 51 -5.89 -12.34 -0.48
C LYS A 51 -5.66 -10.84 -0.47
N ILE A 52 -6.61 -10.08 -1.00
CA ILE A 52 -6.61 -8.61 -0.92
C ILE A 52 -7.78 -8.21 -0.02
N ALA A 53 -7.52 -7.37 0.97
CA ALA A 53 -8.58 -6.83 1.81
C ALA A 53 -9.30 -5.69 1.08
N THR A 54 -10.59 -5.82 0.80
CA THR A 54 -11.36 -4.69 0.25
C THR A 54 -11.52 -3.60 1.31
N GLY A 55 -11.54 -2.34 0.89
CA GLY A 55 -11.71 -1.21 1.80
C GLY A 55 -10.75 -0.05 1.53
N LYS A 56 -10.58 0.80 2.54
CA LYS A 56 -9.75 2.01 2.45
C LYS A 56 -8.30 1.72 2.80
N TYR A 57 -7.40 2.20 1.97
CA TYR A 57 -5.95 2.18 2.16
C TYR A 57 -5.44 3.62 2.25
N MET A 58 -4.44 3.83 3.10
CA MET A 58 -3.69 5.08 3.21
C MET A 58 -2.30 4.89 2.59
N LEU A 59 -2.00 5.60 1.52
CA LEU A 59 -0.66 5.69 0.95
C LEU A 59 0.03 6.91 1.54
N HIS A 60 1.26 6.71 2.03
CA HIS A 60 2.06 7.75 2.67
C HIS A 60 3.29 8.06 1.81
N VAL A 61 3.47 9.32 1.46
CA VAL A 61 4.68 9.86 0.83
C VAL A 61 5.14 11.02 1.70
N GLU A 62 6.04 10.72 2.64
CA GLU A 62 6.40 11.62 3.75
C GLU A 62 5.14 12.14 4.47
N ASP A 63 4.88 13.44 4.41
CA ASP A 63 3.74 14.10 5.05
C ASP A 63 2.47 14.06 4.19
N LEU A 64 2.58 13.72 2.90
CA LEU A 64 1.46 13.60 1.98
C LEU A 64 0.75 12.25 2.16
N LYS A 65 -0.58 12.32 2.32
CA LYS A 65 -1.43 11.14 2.55
C LYS A 65 -2.48 11.02 1.46
N HIS A 66 -2.46 9.94 0.70
CA HIS A 66 -3.48 9.63 -0.32
C HIS A 66 -4.40 8.51 0.12
N ARG A 67 -5.69 8.66 -0.17
CA ARG A 67 -6.72 7.66 0.12
C ARG A 67 -7.02 6.87 -1.14
N LEU A 68 -6.85 5.55 -1.08
CA LEU A 68 -7.26 4.61 -2.11
C LEU A 68 -8.39 3.72 -1.57
N THR A 69 -9.41 3.44 -2.37
CA THR A 69 -10.45 2.46 -2.00
C THR A 69 -10.43 1.30 -2.98
N VAL A 70 -10.27 0.09 -2.46
CA VAL A 70 -10.32 -1.15 -3.24
C VAL A 70 -11.69 -1.79 -3.06
N THR A 71 -12.40 -1.98 -4.16
CA THR A 71 -13.70 -2.66 -4.21
C THR A 71 -13.67 -3.78 -5.24
N VAL A 72 -14.53 -4.78 -5.04
CA VAL A 72 -14.80 -5.82 -6.03
C VAL A 72 -16.11 -5.45 -6.71
N ARG A 73 -16.09 -5.42 -8.05
CA ARG A 73 -17.31 -5.36 -8.84
C ARG A 73 -17.70 -6.78 -9.22
N ILE A 74 -18.98 -7.09 -9.07
CA ILE A 74 -19.60 -8.37 -9.41
C ILE A 74 -20.41 -8.14 -10.68
#